data_AF-A0AAP8IY75-F1
#
_entry.id   AF-A0AAP8IY75-F1
#
_cell.length_a   1.000
_cell.length_b   1.000
_cell.length_c   1.000
_cell.angle_alpha   90.00
_cell.angle_beta   90.00
_cell.angle_gamma   90.00
#
_symmetry.space_group_name_H-M   'P 1'
#
loop_
_entity.id
_entity.type
_entity.pdbx_description
1 polymer ?
#
loop_
_entity_poly.entity_id
_entity_poly.type
_entity_poly.pdbx_seq_one_letter_code
_entity_poly.pdbx_strand_id
1 'polypeptide(L)'
;MEINVHKFQEAILAGTFEHTAVHVTAAAFKKDGIADALTKVFADVRAAIEKDQLIQADLVVDFPEPTTITVETGIINLPFANVNKIPNFLEPDEIVPVRVYLIVASPFVNVSGLRIDEAATAADYLQDFDTINAQMTASVQEKLEHIQTEMAKPKETVKEVPANKQKTTAKKTTRRTTTKKKTTTRKTTKKSTSASKTAPKRTTTKKTTTRKTTKK
;
A
#
# COMPACT_ATOMS: atom_id res chain seq x y z
N MET A 1 -10.30 15.34 6.18
CA MET A 1 -10.44 13.94 6.64
C MET A 1 -9.09 13.43 7.13
N GLU A 2 -9.04 12.90 8.35
CA GLU A 2 -7.87 12.23 8.92
C GLU A 2 -8.29 10.86 9.42
N ILE A 3 -7.39 9.88 9.34
CA ILE A 3 -7.68 8.51 9.77
C ILE A 3 -6.47 7.94 10.50
N ASN A 4 -6.75 7.10 11.50
CA ASN A 4 -5.71 6.33 12.14
C ASN A 4 -5.23 5.21 11.20
N VAL A 5 -3.92 4.99 11.14
CA VAL A 5 -3.28 4.03 10.21
C VAL A 5 -3.83 2.61 10.40
N HIS A 6 -3.97 2.14 11.64
CA HIS A 6 -4.54 0.81 11.92
C HIS A 6 -6.00 0.71 11.46
N LYS A 7 -6.83 1.72 11.78
CA LYS A 7 -8.23 1.75 11.33
C LYS A 7 -8.36 1.75 9.80
N PHE A 8 -7.49 2.48 9.11
CA PHE A 8 -7.44 2.46 7.65
C PHE A 8 -7.14 1.05 7.13
N GLN A 9 -6.11 0.38 7.69
CA GLN A 9 -5.76 -0.98 7.28
C GLN A 9 -6.91 -1.96 7.50
N GLU A 10 -7.54 -1.92 8.67
CA GLU A 10 -8.70 -2.75 8.99
C GLU A 10 -9.86 -2.49 8.03
N ALA A 11 -10.15 -1.23 7.70
CA ALA A 11 -11.23 -0.87 6.80
C ALA A 11 -11.02 -1.45 5.39
N ILE A 12 -9.79 -1.36 4.86
CA ILE A 12 -9.47 -1.93 3.54
C ILE A 12 -9.51 -3.46 3.59
N LEU A 13 -8.96 -4.09 4.63
CA LEU A 13 -8.96 -5.55 4.77
C LEU A 13 -10.36 -6.14 5.00
N ALA A 14 -11.24 -5.40 5.67
CA ALA A 14 -12.64 -5.77 5.88
C ALA A 14 -13.52 -5.46 4.67
N GLY A 15 -13.01 -4.75 3.65
CA GLY A 15 -13.79 -4.33 2.49
C GLY A 15 -14.81 -3.24 2.80
N THR A 16 -14.61 -2.47 3.88
CA THR A 16 -15.50 -1.37 4.28
C THR A 16 -15.07 -0.08 3.58
N PHE A 17 -15.07 -0.10 2.26
CA PHE A 17 -14.84 1.06 1.39
C PHE A 17 -15.80 0.99 0.20
N GLU A 18 -16.12 2.15 -0.37
CA GLU A 18 -16.93 2.23 -1.57
C GLU A 18 -16.10 1.78 -2.78
N HIS A 19 -16.64 0.89 -3.60
CA HIS A 19 -16.02 0.48 -4.85
C HIS A 19 -16.94 0.78 -6.01
N THR A 20 -16.42 1.53 -6.99
CA THR A 20 -17.15 1.82 -8.23
C THR A 20 -16.28 1.44 -9.42
N ALA A 21 -16.89 0.91 -10.46
CA ALA A 21 -16.20 0.56 -11.69
C ALA A 21 -16.99 1.09 -12.90
N VAL A 22 -16.31 1.82 -13.77
CA VAL A 22 -16.82 2.35 -15.02
C VAL A 22 -16.02 1.71 -16.15
N HIS A 23 -16.73 1.14 -17.13
CA HIS A 23 -16.11 0.50 -18.29
C HIS A 23 -16.30 1.37 -19.52
N VAL A 24 -15.21 1.61 -20.26
CA VAL A 24 -15.21 2.36 -21.50
C VAL A 24 -14.59 1.49 -22.59
N THR A 25 -15.35 1.24 -23.65
CA THR A 25 -14.83 0.49 -24.80
C THR A 25 -13.78 1.31 -25.56
N ALA A 26 -12.82 0.65 -26.20
CA ALA A 26 -11.84 1.35 -27.05
C ALA A 26 -12.48 2.18 -28.18
N ALA A 27 -13.69 1.81 -28.64
CA ALA A 27 -14.43 2.59 -29.64
C ALA A 27 -15.00 3.88 -29.04
N ALA A 28 -15.62 3.81 -27.85
CA ALA A 28 -16.11 4.97 -27.12
C ALA A 28 -14.95 5.90 -26.72
N PHE A 29 -13.83 5.34 -26.29
CA PHE A 29 -12.60 6.08 -26.02
C PHE A 29 -12.17 6.96 -27.21
N LYS A 30 -12.16 6.41 -28.42
CA LYS A 30 -11.72 7.13 -29.62
C LYS A 30 -12.70 8.20 -30.08
N LYS A 31 -13.98 8.03 -29.79
CA LYS A 31 -15.05 8.90 -30.27
C LYS A 31 -15.34 10.04 -29.29
N ASP A 32 -15.49 9.69 -28.02
CA ASP A 32 -16.01 10.57 -26.97
C ASP A 32 -14.93 10.87 -25.90
N GLY A 33 -13.79 10.18 -25.94
CA GLY A 33 -12.70 10.35 -24.98
C GLY A 33 -12.96 9.66 -23.64
N ILE A 34 -12.31 10.16 -22.59
CA ILE A 34 -12.44 9.67 -21.20
C ILE A 34 -12.92 10.74 -20.23
N ALA A 35 -13.09 11.99 -20.68
CA ALA A 35 -13.37 13.12 -19.80
C ALA A 35 -14.71 12.93 -19.07
N ASP A 36 -15.77 12.50 -19.78
CA ASP A 36 -17.08 12.26 -19.18
C ASP A 36 -17.06 11.10 -18.17
N ALA A 37 -16.35 10.02 -18.52
CA ALA A 37 -16.21 8.86 -17.64
C ALA A 37 -15.40 9.20 -16.37
N LEU A 38 -14.31 9.96 -16.51
CA LEU A 38 -13.54 10.48 -15.39
C LEU A 38 -14.33 11.47 -14.54
N THR A 39 -15.15 12.32 -15.15
CA THR A 39 -16.01 13.26 -14.42
C THR A 39 -16.96 12.52 -13.48
N LYS A 40 -17.54 11.39 -13.94
CA LYS A 40 -18.36 10.53 -13.09
C LYS A 40 -17.53 9.93 -11.94
N VAL A 41 -16.34 9.40 -12.24
CA VAL A 41 -15.42 8.84 -11.23
C VAL A 41 -15.06 9.89 -10.17
N PHE A 42 -14.71 11.11 -10.57
CA PHE A 42 -14.39 12.21 -9.65
C PHE A 42 -15.59 12.64 -8.81
N ALA A 43 -16.79 12.66 -9.38
CA ALA A 43 -18.02 12.96 -8.65
C ALA A 43 -18.30 11.89 -7.58
N ASP A 44 -18.14 10.61 -7.92
CA ASP A 44 -18.29 9.50 -6.97
C ASP A 44 -17.25 9.60 -5.84
N VAL A 45 -15.99 9.92 -6.18
CA VAL A 45 -14.91 10.13 -5.20
C VAL A 45 -15.20 11.29 -4.26
N ARG A 46 -15.63 12.43 -4.80
CA ARG A 46 -16.04 13.59 -4.00
C ARG A 46 -17.17 13.25 -3.05
N ALA A 47 -18.21 12.58 -3.54
CA ALA A 47 -19.37 12.21 -2.72
C ALA A 47 -18.99 11.26 -1.57
N ALA A 48 -17.99 10.39 -1.76
CA ALA A 48 -17.47 9.55 -0.69
C ALA A 48 -16.63 10.34 0.32
N ILE A 49 -15.76 11.24 -0.15
CA ILE A 49 -14.95 12.11 0.73
C ILE A 49 -15.83 13.04 1.57
N GLU A 50 -16.91 13.60 1.00
CA GLU A 50 -17.90 14.42 1.72
C GLU A 50 -18.63 13.64 2.83
N LYS A 51 -18.66 12.30 2.75
CA LYS A 51 -19.23 11.40 3.76
C LYS A 51 -18.17 10.80 4.70
N ASP A 52 -16.92 11.25 4.60
CA ASP A 52 -15.76 10.67 5.30
C ASP A 52 -15.62 9.14 5.05
N GLN A 53 -15.94 8.69 3.84
CA GLN A 53 -15.80 7.28 3.42
C GLN A 53 -14.57 7.09 2.53
N LEU A 54 -13.89 5.96 2.70
CA LEU A 54 -12.84 5.50 1.78
C LEU A 54 -13.49 5.01 0.49
N ILE A 55 -12.86 5.29 -0.64
CA ILE A 55 -13.36 4.91 -1.97
C ILE A 55 -12.23 4.47 -2.88
N GLN A 56 -12.53 3.50 -3.73
CA GLN A 56 -11.76 3.12 -4.90
C GLN A 56 -12.69 3.17 -6.11
N ALA A 57 -12.38 4.04 -7.07
CA ALA A 57 -13.16 4.23 -8.28
C ALA A 57 -12.30 3.88 -9.50
N ASP A 58 -12.67 2.79 -10.16
CA ASP A 58 -11.96 2.23 -11.30
C ASP A 58 -12.60 2.65 -12.62
N LEU A 59 -11.77 3.10 -13.55
CA LEU A 59 -12.09 3.33 -14.95
C LEU A 59 -11.30 2.33 -15.78
N VAL A 60 -11.98 1.33 -16.32
CA VAL A 60 -11.38 0.29 -17.17
C VAL A 60 -11.59 0.66 -18.63
N VAL A 61 -10.50 0.78 -19.38
CA VAL A 61 -10.54 1.00 -20.82
C VAL A 61 -10.23 -0.31 -21.55
N ASP A 62 -11.21 -0.82 -22.29
CA ASP A 62 -11.15 -2.11 -22.99
C ASP A 62 -10.32 -2.02 -24.28
N PHE A 63 -9.04 -1.72 -24.14
CA PHE A 63 -8.04 -1.87 -25.20
C PHE A 63 -7.65 -3.35 -25.40
N PRO A 64 -6.97 -3.70 -26.51
CA PRO A 64 -6.40 -5.04 -26.69
C PRO A 64 -5.51 -5.48 -25.51
N GLU A 65 -4.84 -4.52 -24.87
CA GLU A 65 -4.17 -4.66 -23.58
C GLU A 65 -4.88 -3.72 -22.60
N PRO A 66 -5.66 -4.24 -21.64
CA PRO A 66 -6.54 -3.42 -20.82
C PRO A 66 -5.74 -2.41 -20.00
N THR A 67 -6.21 -1.16 -20.01
CA THR A 67 -5.64 -0.09 -19.18
C THR A 67 -6.65 0.28 -18.11
N THR A 68 -6.22 0.20 -16.85
CA THR A 68 -7.06 0.55 -15.70
C THR A 68 -6.56 1.85 -15.09
N ILE A 69 -7.45 2.80 -14.93
CA ILE A 69 -7.21 4.05 -14.23
C ILE A 69 -8.05 4.01 -12.95
N THR A 70 -7.41 4.00 -11.80
CA THR A 70 -8.07 3.94 -10.50
C THR A 70 -7.84 5.25 -9.76
N VAL A 71 -8.90 5.85 -9.23
CA VAL A 71 -8.82 6.97 -8.29
C VAL A 71 -9.20 6.43 -6.92
N GLU A 72 -8.27 6.47 -5.97
CA GLU A 72 -8.49 5.93 -4.63
C GLU A 72 -8.08 6.89 -3.53
N THR A 73 -8.73 6.79 -2.38
CA THR A 73 -8.38 7.53 -1.17
C THR A 73 -7.33 6.76 -0.37
N GLY A 74 -6.10 7.24 -0.31
CA GLY A 74 -5.01 6.58 0.43
C GLY A 74 -4.44 7.46 1.53
N ILE A 75 -3.63 6.85 2.39
CA ILE A 75 -2.82 7.59 3.38
C ILE A 75 -1.37 7.76 2.94
N ILE A 76 -0.92 6.91 2.01
CA ILE A 76 0.41 6.92 1.40
C ILE A 76 0.32 6.47 -0.05
N ASN A 77 1.40 6.64 -0.80
CA ASN A 77 1.54 6.18 -2.18
C ASN A 77 1.65 4.63 -2.27
N LEU A 78 0.59 3.92 -1.91
CA LEU A 78 0.42 2.48 -2.06
C LEU A 78 -1.02 2.16 -2.44
N PRO A 79 -1.22 1.27 -3.44
CA PRO A 79 -2.55 0.81 -3.81
C PRO A 79 -3.19 0.02 -2.67
N PHE A 80 -4.52 0.00 -2.60
CA PHE A 80 -5.26 -0.80 -1.60
C PHE A 80 -4.84 -2.28 -1.58
N ALA A 81 -4.51 -2.84 -2.74
CA ALA A 81 -3.99 -4.20 -2.88
C ALA A 81 -2.72 -4.48 -2.04
N ASN A 82 -1.96 -3.42 -1.70
CA ASN A 82 -0.72 -3.48 -0.93
C ASN A 82 -0.86 -2.93 0.50
N VAL A 83 -2.09 -2.82 1.04
CA VAL A 83 -2.35 -2.32 2.40
C VAL A 83 -1.51 -3.00 3.49
N ASN A 84 -1.19 -4.28 3.32
CA ASN A 84 -0.35 -5.06 4.24
C ASN A 84 1.09 -4.53 4.37
N LYS A 85 1.54 -3.65 3.46
CA LYS A 85 2.88 -3.06 3.49
C LYS A 85 2.95 -1.73 4.23
N ILE A 86 1.81 -1.13 4.59
CA ILE A 86 1.72 0.16 5.29
C ILE A 86 2.51 0.18 6.61
N PRO A 87 2.53 -0.88 7.44
CA PRO A 87 3.34 -0.88 8.68
C PRO A 87 4.84 -0.73 8.47
N ASN A 88 5.35 -0.88 7.24
CA ASN A 88 6.76 -0.63 6.93
C ASN A 88 7.07 0.87 6.74
N PHE A 89 6.05 1.71 6.63
CA PHE A 89 6.17 3.13 6.30
C PHE A 89 5.60 4.05 7.38
N LEU A 90 4.51 3.66 8.03
CA LEU A 90 3.82 4.45 9.04
C LEU A 90 3.60 3.66 10.32
N GLU A 91 3.56 4.38 11.44
CA GLU A 91 3.25 3.78 12.73
C GLU A 91 1.73 3.50 12.84
N PRO A 92 1.31 2.35 13.40
CA PRO A 92 -0.09 1.93 13.40
C PRO A 92 -1.00 2.88 14.21
N ASP A 93 -0.46 3.51 15.25
CA ASP A 93 -1.20 4.44 16.11
C ASP A 93 -1.18 5.90 15.59
N GLU A 94 -0.46 6.15 14.49
CA GLU A 94 -0.39 7.49 13.88
C GLU A 94 -1.73 7.89 13.26
N ILE A 95 -2.04 9.19 13.34
CA ILE A 95 -3.20 9.79 12.67
C ILE A 95 -2.66 10.60 11.51
N VAL A 96 -3.10 10.26 10.31
CA VAL A 96 -2.58 10.83 9.05
C VAL A 96 -3.72 11.38 8.20
N PRO A 97 -3.47 12.44 7.41
CA PRO A 97 -4.45 12.97 6.49
C PRO A 97 -4.70 11.99 5.35
N VAL A 98 -5.98 11.83 4.98
CA VAL A 98 -6.36 11.08 3.77
C VAL A 98 -6.06 11.93 2.54
N ARG A 99 -5.51 11.29 1.51
CA ARG A 99 -5.10 11.88 0.24
C ARG A 99 -5.77 11.14 -0.91
N VAL A 100 -5.87 11.79 -2.05
CA VAL A 100 -6.42 11.21 -3.28
C VAL A 100 -5.26 10.84 -4.20
N TYR A 101 -5.23 9.57 -4.61
CA TYR A 101 -4.22 9.03 -5.50
C TYR A 101 -4.85 8.62 -6.84
N LEU A 102 -4.14 8.95 -7.91
CA LEU A 102 -4.43 8.51 -9.27
C LEU A 102 -3.46 7.39 -9.63
N ILE A 103 -4.00 6.19 -9.84
CA ILE A 103 -3.27 4.99 -10.20
C ILE A 103 -3.57 4.67 -11.66
N VAL A 104 -2.53 4.47 -12.46
CA VAL A 104 -2.65 4.00 -13.84
C VAL A 104 -1.89 2.68 -13.95
N ALA A 105 -2.64 1.62 -14.20
CA ALA A 105 -2.12 0.27 -14.42
C ALA A 105 -2.22 -0.07 -15.91
N SER A 106 -1.07 -0.16 -16.57
CA SER A 106 -0.95 -0.65 -17.94
C SER A 106 0.49 -1.06 -18.25
N PRO A 107 0.73 -2.14 -19.02
CA PRO A 107 2.08 -2.64 -19.32
C PRO A 107 2.99 -1.61 -19.99
N PHE A 108 2.42 -0.58 -20.63
CA PHE A 108 3.14 0.40 -21.43
C PHE A 108 3.38 1.72 -20.69
N VAL A 109 2.95 1.84 -19.42
CA VAL A 109 3.17 3.05 -18.62
C VAL A 109 4.63 3.16 -18.19
N ASN A 110 5.20 2.05 -17.72
CA ASN A 110 6.58 1.94 -17.29
C ASN A 110 6.97 0.45 -17.15
N VAL A 111 8.22 0.18 -16.77
CA VAL A 111 8.74 -1.19 -16.58
C VAL A 111 7.94 -2.00 -15.55
N SER A 112 7.36 -1.35 -14.53
CA SER A 112 6.51 -2.00 -13.53
C SER A 112 5.04 -2.16 -13.93
N GLY A 113 4.62 -1.54 -15.04
CA GLY A 113 3.22 -1.50 -15.47
C GLY A 113 2.27 -0.73 -14.55
N LEU A 114 2.80 0.08 -13.62
CA LEU A 114 2.04 0.78 -12.60
C LEU A 114 2.65 2.16 -12.33
N ARG A 115 1.81 3.19 -12.41
CA ARG A 115 2.16 4.56 -12.00
C ARG A 115 1.12 5.06 -11.02
N ILE A 116 1.57 5.66 -9.93
CA ILE A 116 0.71 6.28 -8.94
C ILE A 116 1.17 7.72 -8.80
N ASP A 117 0.24 8.65 -8.91
CA ASP A 117 0.48 10.07 -8.70
C ASP A 117 -0.47 10.58 -7.61
N GLU A 118 0.05 11.42 -6.73
CA GLU A 118 -0.75 12.08 -5.70
C GLU A 118 -1.44 13.30 -6.30
N ALA A 119 -2.75 13.39 -6.13
CA ALA A 119 -3.52 14.53 -6.63
C ALA A 119 -3.55 15.66 -5.59
N ALA A 120 -4.08 15.37 -4.41
CA ALA A 120 -4.27 16.34 -3.34
C ALA A 120 -4.60 15.65 -2.01
N THR A 121 -4.61 16.41 -0.90
CA THR A 121 -5.26 15.94 0.32
C THR A 121 -6.78 15.93 0.15
N ALA A 122 -7.51 15.12 0.93
CA ALA A 122 -8.96 15.09 0.89
C ALA A 122 -9.61 16.48 1.17
N ALA A 123 -8.95 17.31 1.99
CA ALA A 123 -9.43 18.66 2.27
C ALA A 123 -9.25 19.58 1.05
N ASP A 124 -8.05 19.59 0.46
CA ASP A 124 -7.75 20.42 -0.71
C ASP A 124 -8.56 19.96 -1.93
N TYR A 125 -8.80 18.65 -2.05
CA TYR A 125 -9.63 18.06 -3.11
C TYR A 125 -11.07 18.58 -3.11
N LEU A 126 -11.64 18.82 -1.93
CA LEU A 126 -12.98 19.41 -1.82
C LEU A 126 -12.99 20.92 -2.11
N GLN A 127 -11.90 21.62 -1.79
CA GLN A 127 -11.80 23.06 -2.02
C GLN A 127 -11.56 23.40 -3.50
N ASP A 128 -10.63 22.70 -4.15
CA ASP A 128 -10.19 22.97 -5.52
C ASP A 128 -10.58 21.85 -6.50
N PHE A 129 -11.76 21.27 -6.31
CA PHE A 129 -12.25 20.10 -7.05
C PHE A 129 -12.09 20.23 -8.57
N ASP A 130 -12.54 21.35 -9.16
CA ASP A 130 -12.51 21.53 -10.61
C ASP A 130 -11.08 21.63 -11.16
N THR A 131 -10.21 22.36 -10.44
CA THR A 131 -8.81 22.55 -10.84
C THR A 131 -8.03 21.24 -10.75
N ILE A 132 -8.18 20.50 -9.65
CA ILE A 132 -7.49 19.23 -9.43
C ILE A 132 -7.98 18.18 -10.43
N ASN A 133 -9.29 18.13 -10.71
CA ASN A 133 -9.83 17.22 -11.72
C ASN A 133 -9.36 17.54 -13.13
N ALA A 134 -9.23 18.82 -13.49
CA ALA A 134 -8.67 19.23 -14.77
C ALA A 134 -7.21 18.78 -14.92
N GLN A 135 -6.40 18.94 -13.86
CA GLN A 135 -5.01 18.48 -13.82
C GLN A 135 -4.89 16.96 -13.91
N MET A 136 -5.71 16.22 -13.15
CA MET A 136 -5.76 14.76 -13.23
C MET A 136 -6.18 14.29 -14.62
N THR A 137 -7.20 14.91 -15.22
CA THR A 137 -7.66 14.57 -16.58
C THR A 137 -6.56 14.78 -17.61
N ALA A 138 -5.87 15.93 -17.56
CA ALA A 138 -4.74 16.22 -18.43
C ALA A 138 -3.61 15.19 -18.25
N SER A 139 -3.28 14.83 -17.01
CA SER A 139 -2.26 13.82 -16.70
C SER A 139 -2.64 12.43 -17.21
N VAL A 140 -3.91 12.03 -17.09
CA VAL A 140 -4.40 10.76 -17.65
C VAL A 140 -4.32 10.79 -19.17
N GLN A 141 -4.72 11.89 -19.83
CA GLN A 141 -4.64 12.03 -21.28
C GLN A 141 -3.20 11.87 -21.78
N GLU A 142 -2.24 12.57 -21.19
CA GLU A 142 -0.82 12.45 -21.53
C GLU A 142 -0.31 11.01 -21.40
N LYS A 143 -0.69 10.32 -20.31
CA LYS A 143 -0.30 8.91 -20.10
C LYS A 143 -0.95 7.97 -21.10
N LEU A 144 -2.20 8.20 -21.46
CA LEU A 144 -2.91 7.39 -22.47
C LEU A 144 -2.32 7.61 -23.87
N GLU A 145 -1.95 8.84 -24.21
CA GLU A 145 -1.21 9.13 -25.43
C GLU A 145 0.16 8.43 -25.43
N HIS A 146 0.88 8.49 -24.30
CA HIS A 146 2.14 7.76 -24.16
C HIS A 146 1.94 6.24 -24.36
N ILE A 147 0.98 5.63 -23.65
CA ILE A 147 0.62 4.22 -23.80
C ILE A 147 0.30 3.91 -25.27
N GLN A 148 -0.50 4.72 -25.96
CA GLN A 148 -0.84 4.50 -27.36
C GLN A 148 0.37 4.59 -28.29
N THR A 149 1.27 5.55 -28.07
CA THR A 149 2.50 5.65 -28.85
C THR A 149 3.42 4.46 -28.63
N GLU A 150 3.58 3.99 -27.39
CA GLU A 150 4.36 2.79 -27.07
C GLU A 150 3.70 1.50 -27.57
N MET A 151 2.37 1.43 -27.60
CA MET A 151 1.61 0.33 -28.21
C MET A 151 1.68 0.32 -29.74
N ALA A 152 1.73 1.50 -30.37
CA ALA A 152 1.80 1.67 -31.82
C ALA A 152 3.22 1.51 -32.37
N LYS A 153 4.25 1.70 -31.54
CA LYS A 153 5.61 1.28 -31.88
C LYS A 153 5.57 -0.24 -32.11
N PRO A 154 5.97 -0.74 -33.29
CA PRO A 154 6.17 -2.17 -33.45
C PRO A 154 7.15 -2.58 -32.35
N LYS A 155 6.77 -3.58 -31.53
CA LYS A 155 7.68 -4.27 -30.62
C LYS A 155 8.99 -4.40 -31.36
N GLU A 156 10.02 -3.67 -30.95
CA GLU A 156 11.36 -4.05 -31.34
C GLU A 156 11.47 -5.47 -30.83
N THR A 157 11.40 -6.40 -31.78
CA THR A 157 11.92 -7.74 -31.66
C THR A 157 13.16 -7.61 -30.80
N VAL A 158 13.08 -8.14 -29.58
CA VAL A 158 14.24 -8.62 -28.86
C VAL A 158 15.07 -9.30 -29.92
N LYS A 159 16.15 -8.65 -30.37
CA LYS A 159 17.14 -9.30 -31.21
C LYS A 159 17.47 -10.56 -30.44
N GLU A 160 17.16 -11.70 -31.05
CA GLU A 160 17.58 -13.00 -30.59
C GLU A 160 19.01 -12.85 -30.08
N VAL A 161 19.21 -13.12 -28.79
CA VAL A 161 20.53 -13.46 -28.31
C VAL A 161 20.97 -14.63 -29.19
N PRO A 162 22.02 -14.48 -30.02
CA PRO A 162 22.38 -15.53 -30.94
C PRO A 162 22.68 -16.80 -30.15
N ALA A 163 22.05 -17.88 -30.59
CA ALA A 163 22.18 -19.23 -30.07
C ALA A 163 23.63 -19.72 -30.23
N ASN A 164 24.51 -19.37 -29.29
CA ASN A 164 25.72 -20.14 -29.03
C ASN A 164 26.16 -20.03 -27.56
N LYS A 165 25.49 -20.81 -26.71
CA LYS A 165 26.07 -21.58 -25.59
C LYS A 165 24.96 -22.36 -24.89
N GLN A 166 24.49 -23.44 -25.52
CA GLN A 166 23.63 -24.41 -24.88
C GLN A 166 24.44 -25.62 -24.41
N LYS A 167 24.58 -25.76 -23.09
CA LYS A 167 24.54 -27.00 -22.27
C LYS A 167 25.25 -26.72 -20.95
N THR A 168 24.75 -27.09 -19.77
CA THR A 168 23.92 -28.25 -19.42
C THR A 168 23.21 -28.04 -18.07
N THR A 169 21.93 -28.42 -18.02
CA THR A 169 21.25 -29.22 -16.98
C THR A 169 21.82 -29.27 -15.55
N ALA A 170 20.98 -28.84 -14.61
CA ALA A 170 20.71 -29.36 -13.27
C ALA A 170 21.75 -30.28 -12.59
N LYS A 171 22.24 -29.85 -11.41
CA LYS A 171 22.54 -30.77 -10.31
C LYS A 171 22.32 -30.13 -8.94
N LYS A 172 21.18 -30.47 -8.32
CA LYS A 172 20.97 -30.46 -6.88
C LYS A 172 21.84 -31.57 -6.29
N THR A 173 22.87 -31.26 -5.48
CA THR A 173 23.35 -32.18 -4.43
C THR A 173 24.33 -31.56 -3.43
N THR A 174 23.96 -31.70 -2.14
CA THR A 174 24.81 -31.92 -0.96
C THR A 174 25.75 -30.83 -0.44
N ARG A 175 25.21 -30.11 0.56
CA ARG A 175 25.85 -29.77 1.83
C ARG A 175 26.88 -30.83 2.25
N ARG A 176 28.16 -30.47 2.29
CA ARG A 176 29.22 -31.30 2.88
C ARG A 176 29.60 -30.75 4.25
N THR A 177 29.00 -31.35 5.26
CA THR A 177 29.55 -31.47 6.61
C THR A 177 30.77 -32.39 6.58
N THR A 178 31.92 -31.92 7.06
CA THR A 178 32.93 -32.73 7.78
C THR A 178 33.65 -31.86 8.81
N THR A 179 33.12 -31.90 10.04
CA THR A 179 33.81 -32.16 11.32
C THR A 179 35.22 -32.79 11.17
N LYS A 180 36.23 -32.63 12.04
CA LYS A 180 36.31 -32.18 13.45
C LYS A 180 37.80 -32.08 13.84
N LYS A 181 38.11 -31.15 14.76
CA LYS A 181 38.86 -31.38 16.01
C LYS A 181 40.39 -31.61 15.95
N LYS A 182 41.13 -30.64 16.51
CA LYS A 182 42.14 -30.94 17.55
C LYS A 182 41.81 -30.15 18.81
N THR A 183 41.40 -30.90 19.82
CA THR A 183 41.21 -30.49 21.20
C THR A 183 42.47 -30.84 21.97
N THR A 184 42.88 -30.01 22.91
CA THR A 184 43.36 -30.49 24.21
C THR A 184 42.96 -29.45 25.27
N THR A 185 41.90 -29.67 26.08
CA THR A 185 41.89 -30.29 27.43
C THR A 185 42.82 -29.60 28.42
N ARG A 186 42.51 -29.34 29.70
CA ARG A 186 41.42 -29.58 30.68
C ARG A 186 42.01 -28.97 31.99
N LYS A 187 41.29 -28.43 32.98
CA LYS A 187 40.71 -29.13 34.15
C LYS A 187 40.49 -28.03 35.22
N THR A 188 39.26 -27.76 35.66
CA THR A 188 38.61 -28.22 36.92
C THR A 188 39.08 -27.58 38.24
N THR A 189 38.07 -27.10 39.00
CA THR A 189 37.94 -27.02 40.49
C THR A 189 38.85 -26.02 41.22
N LYS A 190 38.47 -25.27 42.26
CA LYS A 190 37.45 -25.44 43.31
C LYS A 190 37.32 -24.10 44.11
N LYS A 191 36.08 -23.71 44.45
CA LYS A 191 35.55 -23.24 45.76
C LYS A 191 36.42 -22.41 46.73
N SER A 192 35.91 -21.23 47.12
CA SER A 192 36.03 -20.57 48.47
C SER A 192 35.18 -19.27 48.44
N THR A 193 33.95 -19.22 48.97
CA THR A 193 33.53 -18.67 50.29
C THR A 193 33.92 -17.18 50.49
N SER A 194 33.00 -16.21 50.70
CA SER A 194 31.96 -16.06 51.76
C SER A 194 30.77 -15.19 51.27
N ALA A 195 29.51 -15.58 51.52
CA ALA A 195 28.60 -15.17 52.61
C ALA A 195 28.32 -13.64 52.67
N SER A 196 27.11 -13.16 52.35
CA SER A 196 25.99 -12.96 53.31
C SER A 196 24.88 -12.14 52.61
N LYS A 197 23.56 -12.19 52.82
CA LYS A 197 22.58 -13.09 53.47
C LYS A 197 21.18 -12.68 52.96
N THR A 198 20.31 -13.67 52.93
CA THR A 198 18.88 -13.76 52.62
C THR A 198 17.93 -12.93 53.52
N ALA A 199 16.94 -12.26 52.88
CA ALA A 199 15.48 -12.22 53.20
C ALA A 199 14.95 -11.59 54.53
N PRO A 200 13.61 -11.61 54.84
CA PRO A 200 12.48 -10.89 54.23
C PRO A 200 11.49 -10.24 55.27
N LYS A 201 10.39 -9.60 54.77
CA LYS A 201 9.00 -9.57 55.35
C LYS A 201 8.60 -8.47 56.39
N ARG A 202 7.53 -7.70 56.08
CA ARG A 202 6.25 -7.50 56.85
C ARG A 202 5.41 -6.34 56.27
N THR A 203 4.25 -6.61 55.65
CA THR A 203 2.86 -6.45 56.18
C THR A 203 2.51 -5.03 56.64
N THR A 204 1.45 -4.39 56.11
CA THR A 204 0.07 -4.58 56.62
C THR A 204 -1.02 -4.15 55.64
N THR A 205 -2.12 -4.90 55.70
CA THR A 205 -3.46 -4.69 55.14
C THR A 205 -4.36 -3.87 56.08
N LYS A 206 -5.25 -3.02 55.54
CA LYS A 206 -6.63 -2.64 56.00
C LYS A 206 -7.14 -1.52 55.06
N LYS A 207 -8.16 -1.67 54.19
CA LYS A 207 -9.61 -1.96 54.33
C LYS A 207 -10.43 -0.86 55.03
N THR A 208 -11.34 -0.22 54.26
CA THR A 208 -12.63 0.45 54.64
C THR A 208 -12.53 1.74 55.48
N THR A 209 -13.14 2.88 55.12
CA THR A 209 -14.59 3.10 55.07
C THR A 209 -14.93 4.47 54.44
N THR A 210 -15.96 4.48 53.59
CA THR A 210 -16.85 5.62 53.35
C THR A 210 -17.57 6.02 54.63
N ARG A 211 -17.69 7.32 54.91
CA ARG A 211 -18.80 7.85 55.73
C ARG A 211 -19.25 9.23 55.25
N LYS A 212 -20.49 9.24 54.80
CA LYS A 212 -21.39 10.35 54.51
C LYS A 212 -21.94 10.90 55.83
N THR A 213 -22.07 12.23 55.96
CA THR A 213 -22.95 13.07 56.83
C THR A 213 -22.18 14.36 57.18
N THR A 214 -22.68 15.58 57.03
CA THR A 214 -23.98 16.10 57.48
C THR A 214 -24.42 17.35 56.70
N LYS A 215 -25.72 17.36 56.41
CA LYS A 215 -26.66 18.49 56.35
C LYS A 215 -26.18 19.80 57.02
N LYS A 216 -26.33 20.92 56.31
CA LYS A 216 -26.92 22.15 56.85
C LYS A 216 -27.76 22.80 55.76
#